data_AF-A0A965RVV8-F1
#
_entry.id   AF-A0A965RVV8-F1
#
_cell.length_a   1.000
_cell.length_b   1.000
_cell.length_c   1.000
_cell.angle_alpha   90.00
_cell.angle_beta   90.00
_cell.angle_gamma   90.00
#
_symmetry.space_group_name_H-M   'P 1'
#
loop_
_entity.id
_entity.type
_entity.pdbx_description
1 polymer ?
#
loop_
_entity_poly.entity_id
_entity_poly.type
_entity_poly.pdbx_seq_one_letter_code
_entity_poly.pdbx_strand_id
1 'polypeptide(L)'
;MELIKLNKKNPEIEFKLNSEDSYLLIHSAFVTTQKNFQNEWTNFISKVKLTSELRYVVFIDPEGRFIDERKKQFPIHFIPDLYQIQPIFHLNTLIKNEAFSLGINPERKFYQTLKLELHDVENLDEDYTLELKIEKFNIDD
;
A
#
# COMPACT_ATOMS: atom_id res chain seq x y z
N MET A 1 -8.95 -6.58 12.04
CA MET A 1 -8.82 -6.68 10.56
C MET A 1 -9.78 -5.71 9.87
N GLU A 2 -9.32 -5.05 8.82
CA GLU A 2 -10.05 -4.05 8.03
C GLU A 2 -10.01 -4.42 6.54
N LEU A 3 -11.04 -4.04 5.78
CA LEU A 3 -11.09 -4.23 4.33
C LEU A 3 -11.02 -2.87 3.63
N ILE A 4 -9.99 -2.67 2.84
CA ILE A 4 -9.77 -1.44 2.06
C ILE A 4 -10.07 -1.70 0.60
N LYS A 5 -10.70 -0.74 -0.08
CA LYS A 5 -11.02 -0.86 -1.51
C LYS A 5 -10.27 0.20 -2.31
N LEU A 6 -9.52 -0.25 -3.30
CA LEU A 6 -8.83 0.60 -4.28
C LEU A 6 -9.38 0.33 -5.68
N ASN A 7 -9.56 1.37 -6.48
CA ASN A 7 -10.00 1.30 -7.86
C ASN A 7 -9.59 2.57 -8.61
N LYS A 8 -9.90 2.68 -9.91
CA LYS A 8 -9.58 3.87 -10.72
C LYS A 8 -10.10 5.20 -10.16
N LYS A 9 -11.22 5.19 -9.44
CA LYS A 9 -11.79 6.42 -8.84
C LYS A 9 -11.12 6.77 -7.53
N ASN A 10 -10.69 5.76 -6.76
CA ASN A 10 -9.99 5.90 -5.48
C ASN A 10 -8.74 5.00 -5.53
N PRO A 11 -7.69 5.42 -6.25
CA PRO A 11 -6.53 4.56 -6.49
C PRO A 11 -5.61 4.49 -5.28
N GLU A 12 -5.77 5.40 -4.32
CA GLU A 12 -4.86 5.55 -3.20
C GLU A 12 -5.59 5.61 -1.86
N ILE A 13 -4.87 5.19 -0.83
CA ILE A 13 -5.23 5.39 0.57
C ILE A 13 -3.97 5.76 1.36
N GLU A 14 -4.13 6.65 2.33
CA GLU A 14 -3.05 7.04 3.23
C GLU A 14 -3.41 6.69 4.68
N PHE A 15 -2.44 6.10 5.38
CA PHE A 15 -2.50 5.82 6.80
C PHE A 15 -1.52 6.73 7.52
N LYS A 16 -1.98 7.38 8.59
CA LYS A 16 -1.09 8.05 9.53
C LYS A 16 -0.39 7.00 10.38
N LEU A 17 0.89 7.19 10.57
CA LEU A 17 1.74 6.39 11.43
C LEU A 17 2.26 7.29 12.56
N ASN A 18 2.17 6.81 13.79
CA ASN A 18 2.83 7.38 14.95
C ASN A 18 3.91 6.41 15.47
N SER A 19 4.56 6.76 16.59
CA SER A 19 5.61 5.92 17.20
C SER A 19 5.11 4.62 17.83
N GLU A 20 3.81 4.56 18.15
CA GLU A 20 3.11 3.38 18.68
C GLU A 20 2.57 2.52 17.51
N ASP A 21 2.22 3.12 16.38
CA ASP A 21 1.78 2.43 15.15
C ASP A 21 2.96 1.73 14.47
N SER A 22 2.97 0.41 14.55
CA SER A 22 4.22 -0.34 14.40
C SER A 22 4.36 -0.98 13.05
N TYR A 23 3.23 -1.38 12.46
CA TYR A 23 3.20 -1.99 11.14
C TYR A 23 1.79 -2.08 10.55
N LEU A 24 1.75 -2.17 9.22
CA LEU A 24 0.57 -2.58 8.46
C LEU A 24 0.87 -3.94 7.83
N LEU A 25 0.02 -4.92 8.10
CA LEU A 25 0.07 -6.24 7.49
C LEU A 25 -1.03 -6.34 6.43
N ILE A 26 -0.64 -6.64 5.19
CA ILE A 26 -1.58 -6.98 4.11
C ILE A 26 -1.64 -8.50 4.03
N HIS A 27 -2.75 -9.08 4.50
CA HIS A 27 -2.94 -10.53 4.51
C HIS A 27 -3.18 -11.05 3.09
N SER A 28 -4.20 -10.50 2.44
CA SER A 28 -4.62 -10.92 1.13
C SER A 28 -5.22 -9.78 0.34
N ALA A 29 -5.28 -9.96 -0.98
CA ALA A 29 -6.01 -9.09 -1.88
C ALA A 29 -7.01 -9.90 -2.71
N PHE A 30 -8.14 -9.29 -3.05
CA PHE A 30 -9.18 -9.86 -3.89
C PHE A 30 -9.53 -8.88 -4.99
N VAL A 31 -9.74 -9.36 -6.21
CA VAL A 31 -10.24 -8.50 -7.30
C VAL A 31 -11.70 -8.83 -7.58
N THR A 32 -12.55 -7.82 -7.52
CA THR A 32 -13.94 -7.87 -7.93
C THR A 32 -14.15 -7.04 -9.18
N THR A 33 -15.01 -7.53 -10.08
CA THR A 33 -15.31 -6.92 -11.38
C THR A 33 -16.74 -7.28 -11.77
N GLN A 34 -17.31 -6.54 -12.72
CA GLN A 34 -18.62 -6.85 -13.28
C GLN A 34 -18.57 -7.95 -14.35
N LYS A 35 -17.41 -8.25 -14.93
CA LYS A 35 -17.23 -9.31 -15.93
C LYS A 35 -16.69 -10.60 -15.31
N ASN A 36 -17.10 -11.74 -15.82
CA ASN A 36 -16.62 -13.03 -15.29
C ASN A 36 -15.19 -13.30 -15.80
N PHE A 37 -14.16 -13.05 -14.99
CA PHE A 37 -12.73 -13.18 -15.34
C PHE A 37 -12.20 -14.62 -15.40
N GLN A 38 -13.06 -15.60 -15.65
CA GLN A 38 -12.78 -17.01 -15.35
C GLN A 38 -11.48 -17.56 -15.98
N ASN A 39 -10.90 -16.89 -16.99
CA ASN A 39 -9.64 -17.26 -17.64
C ASN A 39 -8.60 -16.13 -17.91
N GLU A 40 -8.84 -14.87 -17.50
CA GLU A 40 -7.99 -13.73 -17.94
C GLU A 40 -7.38 -12.90 -16.80
N TRP A 41 -7.57 -13.29 -15.55
CA TRP A 41 -7.09 -12.52 -14.41
C TRP A 41 -5.55 -12.43 -14.33
N THR A 42 -4.80 -13.36 -14.93
CA THR A 42 -3.33 -13.28 -15.06
C THR A 42 -2.91 -12.11 -15.96
N ASN A 43 -3.67 -11.84 -17.02
CA ASN A 43 -3.47 -10.69 -17.90
C ASN A 43 -3.86 -9.39 -17.19
N PHE A 44 -4.95 -9.42 -16.42
CA PHE A 44 -5.33 -8.30 -15.57
C PHE A 44 -4.21 -7.93 -14.60
N ILE A 45 -3.62 -8.92 -13.91
CA ILE A 45 -2.62 -8.61 -12.89
C ILE A 45 -1.29 -8.11 -13.44
N SER A 46 -0.92 -8.51 -14.65
CA SER A 46 0.25 -7.93 -15.32
C SER A 46 0.08 -6.43 -15.63
N LYS A 47 -1.16 -5.94 -15.63
CA LYS A 47 -1.50 -4.55 -16.00
C LYS A 47 -1.75 -3.64 -14.81
N VAL A 48 -1.77 -4.18 -13.59
CA VAL A 48 -1.93 -3.39 -12.37
C VAL A 48 -0.69 -3.49 -11.51
N LYS A 49 -0.34 -2.40 -10.83
CA LYS A 49 0.76 -2.35 -9.89
C LYS A 49 0.29 -1.72 -8.60
N LEU A 50 0.50 -2.43 -7.48
CA LEU A 50 0.33 -1.86 -6.15
C LEU A 50 1.69 -1.44 -5.63
N THR A 51 1.80 -0.19 -5.21
CA THR A 51 3.00 0.37 -4.58
C THR A 51 2.70 0.85 -3.19
N SER A 52 3.71 0.80 -2.34
CA SER A 52 3.70 1.36 -1.01
C SER A 52 4.73 2.48 -0.93
N GLU A 53 4.38 3.58 -0.28
CA GLU A 53 5.28 4.68 0.04
C GLU A 53 5.24 4.98 1.55
N LEU A 54 6.40 4.94 2.19
CA LEU A 54 6.60 5.52 3.51
C LEU A 54 7.18 6.92 3.37
N ARG A 55 6.58 7.90 4.06
CA ARG A 55 6.97 9.31 3.98
C ARG A 55 7.13 9.95 5.37
N TYR A 56 8.17 10.77 5.50
CA TYR A 56 8.43 11.64 6.65
C TYR A 56 8.76 13.05 6.17
N VAL A 57 8.11 14.04 6.75
CA VAL A 57 8.38 15.45 6.47
C VAL A 57 9.31 15.99 7.54
N VAL A 58 10.52 16.39 7.14
CA VAL A 58 11.56 16.87 8.07
C VAL A 58 11.31 18.31 8.48
N PHE A 59 10.91 19.16 7.52
CA PHE A 59 10.62 20.56 7.77
C PHE A 59 9.56 21.07 6.81
N ILE A 60 8.60 21.81 7.37
CA ILE A 60 7.62 22.60 6.63
C ILE A 60 7.95 24.05 6.92
N ASP A 61 8.15 24.86 5.88
CA ASP A 61 8.33 26.29 6.07
C ASP A 61 7.04 26.97 6.54
N PRO A 62 7.10 28.22 7.05
CA PRO A 62 5.90 28.94 7.46
C PRO A 62 4.85 29.14 6.36
N GLU A 63 5.19 28.90 5.10
CA GLU A 63 4.33 29.01 3.91
C GLU A 63 3.75 27.63 3.49
N GLY A 64 4.04 26.56 4.23
CA GLY A 64 3.50 25.22 3.99
C GLY A 64 4.30 24.36 2.99
N ARG A 65 5.51 24.78 2.57
CA ARG A 65 6.33 24.06 1.59
C ARG A 65 7.30 23.08 2.28
N PHE A 66 7.46 21.91 1.66
CA PHE A 66 8.37 20.86 2.12
C PHE A 66 9.82 21.20 1.75
N ILE A 67 10.70 21.40 2.74
CA ILE A 67 12.12 21.71 2.49
C ILE A 67 12.99 20.46 2.50
N ASP A 68 12.66 19.45 3.31
CA ASP A 68 13.33 18.15 3.30
C ASP A 68 12.31 17.03 3.62
N GLU A 69 12.44 15.93 2.88
CA GLU A 69 11.51 14.82 2.87
C GLU A 69 12.28 13.51 2.76
N ARG A 70 11.86 12.52 3.55
CA ARG A 70 12.33 11.13 3.42
C ARG A 70 11.22 10.29 2.85
N LYS A 71 11.50 9.65 1.72
CA LYS A 71 10.59 8.72 1.04
C LYS A 71 11.25 7.36 0.85
N LYS A 72 10.49 6.29 1.11
CA LYS A 72 10.85 4.91 0.77
C LYS A 72 9.68 4.27 0.02
N GLN A 73 9.88 3.99 -1.25
CA GLN A 73 8.88 3.33 -2.09
C GLN A 73 9.28 1.88 -2.38
N PHE A 74 8.31 0.98 -2.41
CA PHE A 74 8.53 -0.41 -2.82
C PHE A 74 7.25 -1.02 -3.42
N PRO A 75 7.39 -1.94 -4.39
CA PRO A 75 6.25 -2.63 -4.99
C PRO A 75 5.68 -3.70 -4.05
N ILE A 76 4.37 -3.90 -4.11
CA ILE A 76 3.69 -5.05 -3.52
C ILE A 76 3.33 -5.99 -4.67
N HIS A 77 3.98 -7.15 -4.70
CA HIS A 77 3.80 -8.12 -5.76
C HIS A 77 2.63 -9.04 -5.44
N PHE A 78 1.70 -9.14 -6.39
CA PHE A 78 0.61 -10.09 -6.29
C PHE A 78 1.04 -11.47 -6.77
N ILE A 79 0.95 -12.46 -5.88
CA ILE A 79 1.14 -13.87 -6.22
C ILE A 79 -0.23 -14.52 -6.24
N PRO A 80 -0.74 -14.90 -7.42
CA PRO A 80 -2.07 -15.48 -7.54
C PRO A 80 -2.14 -16.91 -7.02
N ASP A 81 -3.26 -17.25 -6.37
CA ASP A 81 -3.64 -18.65 -6.18
C ASP A 81 -4.28 -19.21 -7.48
N LEU A 82 -3.52 -20.01 -8.21
CA LEU A 82 -3.93 -20.62 -9.48
C LEU A 82 -5.07 -21.65 -9.33
N TYR A 83 -5.38 -22.08 -8.11
CA TYR A 83 -6.43 -23.08 -7.85
C TYR A 83 -7.79 -22.46 -7.51
N GLN A 84 -7.88 -21.13 -7.44
CA GLN A 84 -9.10 -20.41 -7.14
C GLN A 84 -9.80 -19.95 -8.42
N ILE A 85 -11.14 -20.04 -8.40
CA ILE A 85 -11.98 -19.51 -9.48
C ILE A 85 -11.97 -17.96 -9.49
N GLN A 86 -11.66 -17.35 -8.34
CA GLN A 86 -11.53 -15.92 -8.17
C GLN A 86 -10.06 -15.53 -7.95
N PRO A 87 -9.63 -14.34 -8.41
CA PRO A 87 -8.27 -13.84 -8.18
C PRO A 87 -8.05 -13.49 -6.71
N ILE A 88 -7.55 -14.46 -5.95
CA ILE A 88 -7.09 -14.31 -4.56
C ILE A 88 -5.57 -14.23 -4.56
N PHE A 89 -5.03 -13.23 -3.88
CA PHE A 89 -3.59 -13.02 -3.72
C PHE A 89 -3.21 -13.14 -2.27
N HIS A 90 -2.36 -14.11 -1.93
CA HIS A 90 -1.80 -14.26 -0.60
C HIS A 90 -0.53 -13.43 -0.49
N LEU A 91 -0.65 -12.23 0.07
CA LEU A 91 0.43 -11.25 0.11
C LEU A 91 1.30 -11.42 1.35
N ASN A 92 0.68 -11.60 2.53
CA ASN A 92 1.35 -11.63 3.84
C ASN A 92 2.47 -10.58 3.98
N THR A 93 2.23 -9.39 3.41
CA THR A 93 3.26 -8.35 3.27
C THR A 93 3.23 -7.46 4.51
N LEU A 94 4.30 -7.51 5.28
CA LEU A 94 4.49 -6.72 6.49
C LEU A 94 5.25 -5.43 6.19
N ILE A 95 4.60 -4.28 6.38
CA ILE A 95 5.19 -2.97 6.22
C ILE A 95 5.43 -2.37 7.59
N LYS A 96 6.68 -2.38 8.05
CA LYS A 96 7.06 -1.84 9.35
C LYS A 96 7.26 -0.33 9.28
N ASN A 97 6.87 0.37 10.35
CA ASN A 97 7.28 1.75 10.54
C ASN A 97 8.77 1.78 10.96
N GLU A 98 9.65 1.84 9.97
CA GLU A 98 11.10 1.79 10.21
C GLU A 98 11.60 3.09 10.87
N ALA A 99 12.47 2.94 11.87
CA ALA A 99 13.20 4.06 12.45
C ALA A 99 14.39 4.44 11.57
N PHE A 100 14.68 5.74 11.48
CA PHE A 100 15.85 6.27 10.77
C PHE A 100 16.47 7.45 11.51
N SER A 101 17.67 7.82 11.09
CA SER A 101 18.47 8.90 11.63
C SER A 101 18.51 10.12 10.70
N LEU A 102 18.49 11.33 11.26
CA LEU A 102 18.67 12.59 10.54
C LEU A 102 19.96 13.31 10.96
N GLY A 103 20.94 13.38 10.05
CA GLY A 103 22.21 14.06 10.31
C GLY A 103 23.21 13.25 11.15
N ILE A 104 24.21 13.94 11.72
CA ILE A 104 25.42 13.34 12.30
C ILE A 104 25.21 12.90 13.77
N ASN A 105 24.18 13.41 14.46
CA ASN A 105 23.89 13.05 15.87
C ASN A 105 22.36 12.96 16.13
N PRO A 106 21.69 11.87 15.73
CA PRO A 106 20.24 11.90 15.54
C PRO A 106 19.46 11.24 16.67
N GLU A 107 18.44 11.95 17.15
CA GLU A 107 17.25 11.29 17.69
C GLU A 107 16.65 10.35 16.62
N ARG A 108 16.18 9.17 17.03
CA ARG A 108 15.44 8.27 16.13
C ARG A 108 14.13 8.92 15.71
N LYS A 109 13.91 9.01 14.40
CA LYS A 109 12.63 9.41 13.80
C LYS A 109 11.97 8.20 13.14
N PHE A 110 10.68 8.29 12.92
CA PHE A 110 9.85 7.27 12.29
C PHE A 110 9.08 7.89 11.13
N TYR A 111 8.70 7.08 10.14
CA TYR A 111 7.82 7.57 9.08
C TYR A 111 6.47 7.98 9.67
N GLN A 112 5.87 9.02 9.09
CA GLN A 112 4.62 9.61 9.56
C GLN A 112 3.41 9.13 8.75
N THR A 113 3.64 8.70 7.52
CA THR A 113 2.56 8.25 6.64
C THR A 113 2.98 7.02 5.84
N LEU A 114 2.04 6.09 5.68
CA LEU A 114 2.10 4.99 4.73
C LEU A 114 1.00 5.18 3.70
N LYS A 115 1.37 5.32 2.43
CA LYS A 115 0.45 5.38 1.31
C LYS A 115 0.48 4.05 0.55
N LEU A 116 -0.70 3.51 0.25
CA LEU A 116 -0.86 2.45 -0.74
C LEU A 116 -1.48 3.05 -1.99
N GLU A 117 -0.92 2.76 -3.15
CA GLU A 117 -1.34 3.33 -4.42
C GLU A 117 -1.41 2.26 -5.51
N LEU A 118 -2.55 2.22 -6.18
CA LEU A 118 -2.89 1.33 -7.26
C LEU A 118 -2.73 2.05 -8.59
N HIS A 119 -1.86 1.53 -9.44
CA HIS A 119 -1.58 2.07 -10.76
C HIS A 119 -2.00 1.09 -11.86
N ASP A 120 -2.62 1.64 -12.90
CA ASP A 120 -2.81 0.96 -14.18
C ASP A 120 -1.54 1.16 -15.03
N VAL A 121 -0.79 0.08 -15.26
CA VAL A 121 0.41 0.08 -16.10
C VAL A 121 0.04 0.14 -17.58
N GLU A 122 -1.11 -0.43 -17.93
CA GLU A 122 -1.73 -0.32 -19.24
C GLU A 122 -3.19 0.09 -19.07
N ASN A 123 -3.77 0.76 -20.07
CA ASN A 123 -5.17 1.15 -20.00
C ASN A 123 -6.05 -0.10 -19.94
N LEU A 124 -6.71 -0.31 -18.80
CA LEU A 124 -7.73 -1.33 -18.64
C LEU A 124 -9.06 -0.71 -19.07
N ASP A 125 -9.77 -1.29 -20.02
CA ASP A 125 -11.11 -0.79 -20.37
C ASP A 125 -12.17 -1.16 -19.32
N GLU A 126 -11.79 -1.94 -18.30
CA GLU A 126 -12.72 -2.57 -17.37
C GLU A 126 -12.71 -1.90 -15.99
N ASP A 127 -13.90 -1.79 -15.41
CA ASP A 127 -14.07 -1.37 -14.03
C ASP A 127 -13.79 -2.56 -13.09
N TYR A 128 -12.87 -2.35 -12.16
CA TYR A 128 -12.51 -3.34 -11.16
C TYR A 128 -12.34 -2.68 -9.79
N THR A 129 -12.38 -3.49 -8.74
CA THR A 129 -12.03 -3.07 -7.38
C THR A 129 -11.10 -4.09 -6.75
N LEU A 130 -9.95 -3.60 -6.28
CA LEU A 130 -9.00 -4.35 -5.49
C LEU A 130 -9.37 -4.19 -4.01
N GLU A 131 -9.75 -5.28 -3.36
CA GLU A 131 -10.07 -5.32 -1.94
C GLU A 131 -8.89 -5.90 -1.16
N LEU A 132 -8.26 -5.08 -0.33
CA LEU A 132 -7.12 -5.44 0.51
C LEU A 132 -7.61 -5.78 1.92
N LYS A 133 -7.32 -7.00 2.37
CA LYS A 133 -7.56 -7.41 3.76
C LYS A 133 -6.33 -7.05 4.58
N ILE A 134 -6.45 -6.03 5.41
CA ILE A 134 -5.33 -5.48 6.18
C ILE A 134 -5.52 -5.62 7.68
N GLU A 135 -4.42 -5.50 8.39
CA GLU A 135 -4.38 -5.41 9.83
C GLU A 135 -3.35 -4.37 10.25
N LYS A 136 -3.75 -3.48 11.15
CA LYS A 136 -2.90 -2.44 11.75
C LYS A 136 -2.67 -2.86 13.19
N PHE A 137 -1.44 -2.72 13.66
CA PHE A 137 -1.09 -3.03 15.05
C PHE A 137 -0.28 -1.91 15.66
N ASN A 138 -0.59 -1.66 16.94
CA ASN A 138 0.21 -0.82 17.81
C ASN A 138 1.16 -1.73 18.59
N ILE A 139 2.39 -1.29 18.90
CA ILE A 139 3.40 -2.10 19.62
C ILE A 139 2.94 -2.47 21.03
N ASP A 140 1.89 -1.83 21.55
CA ASP A 140 1.40 -1.98 22.92
C ASP A 140 0.27 -3.02 23.11
N ASP A 141 -0.02 -3.90 22.13
CA ASP A 141 -0.92 -5.08 22.30
C ASP A 141 -0.16 -6.38 22.61
#